data_AF-A0A101ENV8-F1
#
_entry.id   AF-A0A101ENV8-F1
#
_cell.length_a   1.000
_cell.length_b   1.000
_cell.length_c   1.000
_cell.angle_alpha   90.00
_cell.angle_beta   90.00
_cell.angle_gamma   90.00
#
_symmetry.space_group_name_H-M   'P 1'
#
loop_
_entity.id
_entity.type
_entity.pdbx_description
1 polymer ?
#
loop_
_entity_poly.entity_id
_entity_poly.type
_entity_poly.pdbx_seq_one_letter_code
_entity_poly.pdbx_strand_id
1 'polypeptide(L)'
;MWKMSILETLKENRTPILLAEIGAYLHLVGRFSKEFLETHVRDSDLQFDYQKICSNSDFFENTRLYEMLTNKKLKDFISKLNTSAAVEELKKDIDNFCNFIQKHTWRDAPKGLCKILADAHGIVSGIDKSLAGRIVEAGKQRKNYIFRSTAFGYEKEIELLKDRGLKKQFFEELSQILNNIFTELETKEQISYESYQRFLSIITKYYSKTIGETRRSINEISLYDYAYSIASLVKSNLAKMLVDGWYEPRSKSKWTILSVNLDIPRLLSKGLKIGDILGYREETEQLFNEIKKFVEYDYPFGNEIYRDETGIYFSSPSFEEIKKFLEEIEKTFFNHLSFDVSLHIDTSRESRSMTVIASERMNALKKISFPHISGMMKHQRNAAINNNQENKFSFEKCPVCGVRMKSEKNDRCEVCDKRYKKRAESWNKDPKKTVWLDEVSDKNGCVAMIVGKFNLNKWLSGELLDTLISTTFEEWKSENGNIQLCSKL
;
A
#
# COMPACT_ATOMS: atom_id res chain seq x y z
N MET A 1 -26.11 18.23 18.81
CA MET A 1 -25.70 17.20 17.84
C MET A 1 -24.49 16.48 18.40
N TRP A 2 -24.54 15.16 18.55
CA TRP A 2 -23.37 14.39 18.98
C TRP A 2 -22.39 14.33 17.79
N LYS A 3 -21.13 14.74 18.01
CA LYS A 3 -20.08 14.66 16.98
C LYS A 3 -19.78 13.16 16.79
N MET A 4 -19.96 12.66 15.57
CA MET A 4 -19.62 11.28 15.23
C MET A 4 -18.15 10.97 15.55
N SER A 5 -17.84 9.72 15.86
CA SER A 5 -16.45 9.27 15.95
C SER A 5 -15.75 9.34 14.58
N ILE A 6 -14.43 9.37 14.59
CA ILE A 6 -13.64 9.47 13.35
C ILE A 6 -13.89 8.23 12.49
N LEU A 7 -13.88 7.05 13.10
CA LEU A 7 -14.17 5.80 12.40
C LEU A 7 -15.60 5.76 11.84
N GLU A 8 -16.62 6.23 12.57
CA GLU A 8 -17.99 6.29 12.02
C GLU A 8 -18.07 7.18 10.77
N THR A 9 -17.44 8.36 10.77
CA THR A 9 -17.40 9.24 9.61
C THR A 9 -16.77 8.55 8.39
N LEU A 10 -15.67 7.83 8.59
CA LEU A 10 -15.00 7.10 7.50
C LEU A 10 -15.85 5.94 6.97
N LYS A 11 -16.53 5.22 7.87
CA LYS A 11 -17.41 4.10 7.50
C LYS A 11 -18.62 4.56 6.69
N GLU A 12 -19.26 5.66 7.10
CA GLU A 12 -20.42 6.23 6.37
C GLU A 12 -20.02 6.76 4.99
N ASN A 13 -18.79 7.25 4.84
CA ASN A 13 -18.27 7.76 3.56
C ASN A 13 -17.42 6.74 2.79
N ARG A 14 -17.45 5.46 3.18
CA ARG A 14 -16.59 4.42 2.60
C ARG A 14 -16.72 4.37 1.07
N THR A 15 -17.94 4.30 0.55
CA THR A 15 -18.19 4.17 -0.89
C THR A 15 -17.59 5.35 -1.69
N PRO A 16 -17.88 6.63 -1.37
CA PRO A 16 -17.22 7.76 -2.00
C PRO A 16 -15.68 7.75 -1.92
N ILE A 17 -15.11 7.35 -0.77
CA ILE A 17 -13.65 7.31 -0.60
C ILE A 17 -13.03 6.26 -1.54
N LEU A 18 -13.60 5.05 -1.60
CA LEU A 18 -13.12 3.99 -2.49
C LEU A 18 -13.28 4.39 -3.97
N LEU A 19 -14.34 5.10 -4.35
CA LEU A 19 -14.51 5.62 -5.71
C LEU A 19 -13.47 6.69 -6.06
N ALA A 20 -13.14 7.58 -5.13
CA ALA A 20 -12.09 8.57 -5.32
C ALA A 20 -10.71 7.91 -5.50
N GLU A 21 -10.42 6.86 -4.72
CA GLU A 21 -9.22 6.05 -4.88
C GLU A 21 -9.18 5.32 -6.24
N ILE A 22 -10.28 4.69 -6.65
CA ILE A 22 -10.41 4.07 -7.98
C ILE A 22 -10.12 5.11 -9.07
N GLY A 23 -10.70 6.31 -8.97
CA GLY A 23 -10.41 7.43 -9.86
C GLY A 23 -8.92 7.82 -9.88
N ALA A 24 -8.25 7.77 -8.72
CA ALA A 24 -6.82 7.99 -8.60
C ALA A 24 -5.97 6.85 -9.20
N TYR A 25 -6.45 5.63 -9.38
CA TYR A 25 -5.75 4.63 -10.22
C TYR A 25 -6.00 4.85 -11.70
N LEU A 26 -7.24 5.21 -12.05
CA LEU A 26 -7.69 5.36 -13.44
C LEU A 26 -7.09 6.60 -14.12
N HIS A 27 -6.68 7.63 -13.38
CA HIS A 27 -6.11 8.87 -13.97
C HIS A 27 -4.86 8.62 -14.84
N LEU A 28 -4.18 7.48 -14.65
CA LEU A 28 -2.98 7.09 -15.40
C LEU A 28 -3.23 6.02 -16.46
N VAL A 29 -4.49 5.63 -16.72
CA VAL A 29 -4.80 4.55 -17.67
C VAL A 29 -4.22 4.81 -19.06
N GLY A 30 -4.11 6.10 -19.46
CA GLY A 30 -3.47 6.50 -20.72
C GLY A 30 -1.98 6.19 -20.82
N ARG A 31 -1.29 6.07 -19.67
CA ARG A 31 0.13 5.67 -19.63
C ARG A 31 0.33 4.18 -19.88
N PHE A 32 -0.72 3.37 -19.79
CA PHE A 32 -0.69 1.96 -20.19
C PHE A 32 -0.83 1.84 -21.72
N SER A 33 0.09 2.45 -22.45
CA SER A 33 0.10 2.50 -23.90
C SER A 33 1.52 2.54 -24.45
N LYS A 34 1.69 2.04 -25.67
CA LYS A 34 2.99 2.09 -26.35
C LYS A 34 3.31 3.54 -26.73
N GLU A 35 2.29 4.27 -27.14
CA GLU A 35 2.32 5.68 -27.53
C GLU A 35 2.88 6.55 -26.39
N PHE A 36 2.49 6.29 -25.14
CA PHE A 36 3.05 6.98 -23.98
C PHE A 36 4.56 6.74 -23.84
N LEU A 37 5.00 5.48 -23.88
CA LEU A 37 6.42 5.14 -23.72
C LEU A 37 7.27 5.74 -24.85
N GLU A 38 6.82 5.60 -26.10
CA GLU A 38 7.55 6.10 -27.26
C GLU A 38 7.55 7.63 -27.35
N THR A 39 6.60 8.34 -26.71
CA THR A 39 6.61 9.81 -26.66
C THR A 39 7.69 10.36 -25.71
N HIS A 40 8.10 9.58 -24.70
CA HIS A 40 9.01 10.05 -23.64
C HIS A 40 10.49 9.65 -23.85
N VAL A 41 10.83 9.08 -25.01
CA VAL A 41 12.22 8.77 -25.38
C VAL A 41 12.94 10.00 -25.97
N ARG A 42 14.28 9.94 -26.01
CA ARG A 42 15.14 11.03 -26.51
C ARG A 42 14.87 11.39 -27.98
N ASP A 43 14.68 10.37 -28.82
CA ASP A 43 14.59 10.51 -30.28
C ASP A 43 13.12 10.34 -30.75
N SER A 44 12.17 10.93 -30.01
CA SER A 44 10.74 10.83 -30.32
C SER A 44 10.26 11.94 -31.27
N ASP A 45 9.54 11.54 -32.31
CA ASP A 45 8.72 12.44 -33.15
C ASP A 45 7.22 12.37 -32.82
N LEU A 46 6.83 11.54 -31.85
CA LEU A 46 5.44 11.32 -31.48
C LEU A 46 4.96 12.38 -30.48
N GLN A 47 3.73 12.86 -30.68
CA GLN A 47 3.01 13.69 -29.73
C GLN A 47 1.79 12.93 -29.22
N PHE A 48 1.92 12.28 -28.06
CA PHE A 48 0.81 11.65 -27.36
C PHE A 48 0.56 12.33 -26.01
N ASP A 49 -0.69 12.73 -25.79
CA ASP A 49 -1.15 13.30 -24.53
C ASP A 49 -2.09 12.32 -23.84
N TYR A 50 -1.57 11.62 -22.82
CA TYR A 50 -2.31 10.61 -22.06
C TYR A 50 -3.53 11.20 -21.32
N GLN A 51 -3.60 12.52 -21.13
CA GLN A 51 -4.71 13.19 -20.47
C GLN A 51 -5.92 13.36 -21.41
N LYS A 52 -5.69 13.31 -22.73
CA LYS A 52 -6.72 13.51 -23.76
C LYS A 52 -7.35 12.22 -24.29
N ILE A 53 -7.00 11.07 -23.74
CA ILE A 53 -7.53 9.76 -24.19
C ILE A 53 -9.07 9.70 -24.14
N CYS A 54 -9.71 10.42 -23.21
CA CYS A 54 -11.18 10.47 -23.11
C CYS A 54 -11.85 11.25 -24.25
N SER A 55 -11.08 11.90 -25.12
CA SER A 55 -11.58 12.56 -26.33
C SER A 55 -11.45 11.66 -27.58
N ASN A 56 -10.87 10.47 -27.45
CA ASN A 56 -10.67 9.52 -28.56
C ASN A 56 -11.07 8.10 -28.13
N SER A 57 -12.25 7.65 -28.56
CA SER A 57 -12.75 6.29 -28.27
C SER A 57 -11.85 5.19 -28.83
N ASP A 58 -11.14 5.45 -29.94
CA ASP A 58 -10.30 4.45 -30.61
C ASP A 58 -9.11 4.03 -29.76
N PHE A 59 -8.68 4.90 -28.83
CA PHE A 59 -7.65 4.57 -27.85
C PHE A 59 -7.98 3.28 -27.07
N PHE A 60 -9.27 3.04 -26.82
CA PHE A 60 -9.81 1.94 -26.03
C PHE A 60 -10.05 0.65 -26.82
N GLU A 61 -9.58 0.56 -28.08
CA GLU A 61 -9.53 -0.67 -28.88
C GLU A 61 -10.90 -1.40 -28.99
N ASN A 62 -11.98 -0.62 -29.11
CA ASN A 62 -13.38 -1.09 -29.17
C ASN A 62 -13.85 -1.88 -27.95
N THR A 63 -13.20 -1.70 -26.80
CA THR A 63 -13.67 -2.23 -25.51
C THR A 63 -14.75 -1.32 -24.89
N ARG A 64 -15.53 -1.85 -23.93
CA ARG A 64 -16.53 -1.07 -23.18
C ARG A 64 -15.94 -0.13 -22.13
N LEU A 65 -14.61 -0.03 -22.03
CA LEU A 65 -13.97 0.79 -21.00
C LEU A 65 -14.33 2.28 -21.14
N TYR A 66 -14.42 2.79 -22.37
CA TYR A 66 -14.81 4.19 -22.62
C TYR A 66 -16.19 4.52 -22.04
N GLU A 67 -17.17 3.62 -22.22
CA GLU A 67 -18.52 3.75 -21.65
C GLU A 67 -18.48 3.76 -20.12
N MET A 68 -17.63 2.91 -19.52
CA MET A 68 -17.49 2.85 -18.06
C MET A 68 -16.83 4.11 -17.50
N LEU A 69 -15.82 4.67 -18.17
CA LEU A 69 -15.12 5.88 -17.74
C LEU A 69 -15.96 7.15 -17.89
N THR A 70 -16.91 7.15 -18.83
CA THR A 70 -17.82 8.28 -19.09
C THR A 70 -19.15 8.18 -18.34
N ASN A 71 -19.38 7.08 -17.61
CA ASN A 71 -20.59 6.83 -16.85
C ASN A 71 -20.85 7.91 -15.78
N LYS A 72 -21.96 8.63 -15.93
CA LYS A 72 -22.36 9.75 -15.05
C LYS A 72 -22.85 9.32 -13.68
N LYS A 73 -23.13 8.02 -13.45
CA LYS A 73 -23.55 7.51 -12.14
C LYS A 73 -22.50 7.79 -11.05
N LEU A 74 -21.22 7.95 -11.41
CA LEU A 74 -20.18 8.36 -10.46
C LEU A 74 -20.58 9.62 -9.69
N LYS A 75 -21.14 10.62 -10.38
CA LYS A 75 -21.60 11.88 -9.79
C LYS A 75 -22.60 11.65 -8.66
N ASP A 76 -23.54 10.75 -8.86
CA ASP A 76 -24.60 10.46 -7.90
C ASP A 76 -24.01 9.93 -6.60
N PHE A 77 -23.00 9.04 -6.68
CA PHE A 77 -22.34 8.50 -5.49
C PHE A 77 -21.39 9.48 -4.82
N ILE A 78 -20.65 10.32 -5.57
CA ILE A 78 -19.83 11.38 -4.98
C ILE A 78 -20.69 12.45 -4.30
N SER A 79 -21.88 12.74 -4.84
CA SER A 79 -22.81 13.69 -4.23
C SER A 79 -23.34 13.25 -2.86
N LYS A 80 -23.38 11.92 -2.60
CA LYS A 80 -23.77 11.30 -1.32
C LYS A 80 -22.75 11.48 -0.19
N LEU A 81 -21.61 12.14 -0.42
CA LEU A 81 -20.67 12.51 0.65
C LEU A 81 -21.41 13.23 1.78
N ASN A 82 -21.40 12.63 2.97
CA ASN A 82 -22.14 13.06 4.15
C ASN A 82 -21.17 13.28 5.32
N THR A 83 -21.02 14.52 5.78
CA THR A 83 -20.25 14.81 6.99
C THR A 83 -20.76 16.07 7.64
N SER A 84 -20.52 16.20 8.95
CA SER A 84 -20.73 17.43 9.70
C SER A 84 -19.75 18.55 9.32
N ALA A 85 -18.67 18.23 8.61
CA ALA A 85 -17.66 19.19 8.18
C ALA A 85 -18.03 19.88 6.86
N ALA A 86 -17.53 21.10 6.63
CA ALA A 86 -17.79 21.83 5.40
C ALA A 86 -17.05 21.19 4.21
N VAL A 87 -17.77 20.39 3.40
CA VAL A 87 -17.20 19.59 2.29
C VAL A 87 -17.79 19.87 0.92
N GLU A 88 -18.56 20.93 0.76
CA GLU A 88 -19.22 21.26 -0.53
C GLU A 88 -18.24 21.41 -1.69
N GLU A 89 -16.98 21.81 -1.43
CA GLU A 89 -15.95 21.88 -2.45
C GLU A 89 -15.61 20.49 -3.02
N LEU A 90 -15.64 19.41 -2.22
CA LEU A 90 -15.32 18.04 -2.67
C LEU A 90 -16.24 17.57 -3.81
N LYS A 91 -17.49 18.05 -3.84
CA LYS A 91 -18.54 17.61 -4.76
C LYS A 91 -18.47 18.31 -6.13
N LYS A 92 -17.62 19.34 -6.29
CA LYS A 92 -17.59 20.18 -7.49
C LYS A 92 -16.91 19.50 -8.69
N ASP A 93 -17.55 19.62 -9.86
CA ASP A 93 -17.04 19.28 -11.19
C ASP A 93 -16.51 17.84 -11.37
N ILE A 94 -17.20 16.88 -10.76
CA ILE A 94 -16.94 15.45 -10.95
C ILE A 94 -18.21 14.80 -11.49
N ASP A 95 -18.23 14.60 -12.80
CA ASP A 95 -19.31 13.92 -13.50
C ASP A 95 -18.98 12.43 -13.70
N ASN A 96 -17.74 12.11 -14.06
CA ASN A 96 -17.29 10.74 -14.36
C ASN A 96 -15.76 10.58 -14.18
N PHE A 97 -15.25 9.35 -14.40
CA PHE A 97 -13.82 9.07 -14.20
C PHE A 97 -12.92 9.81 -15.20
N CYS A 98 -13.42 10.21 -16.36
CA CYS A 98 -12.65 11.04 -17.29
C CYS A 98 -12.26 12.41 -16.70
N ASN A 99 -12.98 12.95 -15.71
CA ASN A 99 -12.55 14.15 -15.01
C ASN A 99 -11.23 13.92 -14.25
N PHE A 100 -11.04 12.76 -13.61
CA PHE A 100 -9.78 12.41 -12.96
C PHE A 100 -8.64 12.30 -13.99
N ILE A 101 -8.90 11.81 -15.20
CA ILE A 101 -7.88 11.72 -16.26
C ILE A 101 -7.51 13.10 -16.80
N GLN A 102 -8.49 13.95 -17.09
CA GLN A 102 -8.29 15.22 -17.80
C GLN A 102 -7.92 16.40 -16.88
N LYS A 103 -8.26 16.34 -15.59
CA LYS A 103 -8.14 17.48 -14.66
C LYS A 103 -7.29 17.14 -13.44
N HIS A 104 -6.27 16.29 -13.55
CA HIS A 104 -5.43 15.89 -12.41
C HIS A 104 -4.18 16.73 -12.21
N THR A 105 -3.95 17.79 -12.99
CA THR A 105 -2.80 18.67 -12.76
C THR A 105 -3.26 20.09 -12.47
N TRP A 106 -2.45 20.85 -11.73
CA TRP A 106 -2.75 22.26 -11.43
C TRP A 106 -2.86 23.15 -12.67
N ARG A 107 -2.31 22.72 -13.81
CA ARG A 107 -2.43 23.43 -15.09
C ARG A 107 -3.84 23.35 -15.67
N ASP A 108 -4.61 22.33 -15.27
CA ASP A 108 -5.95 22.03 -15.79
C ASP A 108 -7.07 22.61 -14.94
N ALA A 109 -6.72 23.54 -14.03
CA ALA A 109 -7.65 24.18 -13.07
C ALA A 109 -8.54 23.15 -12.34
N PRO A 110 -7.94 22.22 -11.58
CA PRO A 110 -8.67 21.14 -10.92
C PRO A 110 -9.66 21.68 -9.89
N LYS A 111 -10.77 20.98 -9.72
CA LYS A 111 -11.80 21.30 -8.71
C LYS A 111 -12.19 20.06 -7.89
N GLY A 112 -12.73 20.28 -6.70
CA GLY A 112 -13.13 19.21 -5.78
C GLY A 112 -12.05 18.15 -5.57
N LEU A 113 -12.42 16.88 -5.66
CA LEU A 113 -11.48 15.76 -5.49
C LEU A 113 -10.28 15.81 -6.45
N CYS A 114 -10.43 16.41 -7.64
CA CYS A 114 -9.31 16.53 -8.56
C CYS A 114 -8.19 17.45 -8.02
N LYS A 115 -8.48 18.38 -7.09
CA LYS A 115 -7.44 19.17 -6.40
C LYS A 115 -6.60 18.30 -5.47
N ILE A 116 -7.23 17.33 -4.80
CA ILE A 116 -6.54 16.35 -3.95
C ILE A 116 -5.62 15.50 -4.82
N LEU A 117 -6.14 14.99 -5.93
CA LEU A 117 -5.37 14.23 -6.90
C LEU A 117 -4.21 15.05 -7.48
N ALA A 118 -4.42 16.33 -7.79
CA ALA A 118 -3.38 17.19 -8.33
C ALA A 118 -2.24 17.47 -7.35
N ASP A 119 -2.54 17.64 -6.06
CA ASP A 119 -1.48 17.79 -5.06
C ASP A 119 -0.71 16.48 -4.86
N ALA A 120 -1.42 15.34 -4.73
CA ALA A 120 -0.82 14.02 -4.58
C ALA A 120 0.06 13.65 -5.79
N HIS A 121 -0.46 13.80 -7.01
CA HIS A 121 0.28 13.57 -8.25
C HIS A 121 1.50 14.48 -8.36
N GLY A 122 1.35 15.77 -8.01
CA GLY A 122 2.45 16.74 -8.05
C GLY A 122 3.60 16.39 -7.13
N ILE A 123 3.30 15.88 -5.93
CA ILE A 123 4.31 15.45 -4.95
C ILE A 123 5.07 14.22 -5.44
N VAL A 124 4.35 13.15 -5.81
CA VAL A 124 4.99 11.90 -6.27
C VAL A 124 5.82 12.18 -7.53
N SER A 125 5.26 12.90 -8.50
CA SER A 125 5.98 13.31 -9.70
C SER A 125 7.21 14.16 -9.39
N GLY A 126 7.11 15.07 -8.40
CA GLY A 126 8.21 15.94 -7.99
C GLY A 126 9.37 15.17 -7.36
N ILE A 127 9.07 14.21 -6.48
CA ILE A 127 10.07 13.33 -5.86
C ILE A 127 10.78 12.51 -6.94
N ASP A 128 10.04 11.83 -7.80
CA ASP A 128 10.63 11.00 -8.86
C ASP A 128 11.48 11.83 -9.83
N LYS A 129 10.98 13.00 -10.26
CA LYS A 129 11.74 13.91 -11.11
C LYS A 129 13.01 14.41 -10.46
N SER A 130 13.01 14.63 -9.14
CA SER A 130 14.24 15.03 -8.44
C SER A 130 15.29 13.91 -8.41
N LEU A 131 14.85 12.65 -8.34
CA LEU A 131 15.72 11.46 -8.37
C LEU A 131 16.26 11.17 -9.77
N ALA A 132 15.52 11.52 -10.82
CA ALA A 132 15.96 11.38 -12.22
C ALA A 132 17.05 12.38 -12.65
N GLY A 133 17.46 13.29 -11.76
CA GLY A 133 18.38 14.38 -12.09
C GLY A 133 17.71 15.61 -12.69
N ARG A 134 18.40 16.76 -12.63
CA ARG A 134 17.89 18.07 -13.06
C ARG A 134 17.89 18.26 -14.57
N ILE A 135 18.77 17.56 -15.30
CA ILE A 135 18.84 17.60 -16.76
C ILE A 135 17.67 16.79 -17.33
N VAL A 136 16.71 17.48 -17.94
CA VAL A 136 15.50 16.87 -18.54
C VAL A 136 15.82 15.82 -19.61
N GLU A 137 16.91 16.01 -20.35
CA GLU A 137 17.40 15.06 -21.37
C GLU A 137 18.31 13.96 -20.81
N ALA A 138 18.88 14.14 -19.61
CA ALA A 138 19.69 13.10 -19.00
C ALA A 138 18.80 11.94 -18.57
N GLY A 139 19.32 10.73 -18.75
CA GLY A 139 18.60 9.51 -18.42
C GLY A 139 17.50 9.11 -19.41
N LYS A 140 17.07 9.97 -20.35
CA LYS A 140 16.09 9.55 -21.38
C LYS A 140 16.62 8.37 -22.17
N GLN A 141 15.75 7.38 -22.33
CA GLN A 141 16.04 6.18 -23.11
C GLN A 141 15.92 6.47 -24.62
N ARG A 142 16.59 5.64 -25.45
CA ARG A 142 16.46 5.71 -26.91
C ARG A 142 15.22 4.94 -27.35
N LYS A 143 14.60 5.33 -28.47
CA LYS A 143 13.36 4.69 -28.97
C LYS A 143 13.45 3.16 -29.10
N ASN A 144 14.59 2.66 -29.60
CA ASN A 144 14.82 1.23 -29.79
C ASN A 144 15.27 0.49 -28.51
N TYR A 145 15.43 1.21 -27.40
CA TYR A 145 16.01 0.70 -26.15
C TYR A 145 15.23 1.23 -24.94
N ILE A 146 13.95 0.88 -24.85
CA ILE A 146 13.08 1.21 -23.70
C ILE A 146 13.01 -0.01 -22.77
N PHE A 147 13.69 0.07 -21.65
CA PHE A 147 13.80 -0.98 -20.65
C PHE A 147 13.32 -0.51 -19.28
N ARG A 148 12.84 -1.49 -18.51
CA ARG A 148 12.65 -1.37 -17.08
C ARG A 148 13.94 -1.81 -16.38
N SER A 149 14.46 -1.00 -15.48
CA SER A 149 15.58 -1.38 -14.61
C SER A 149 15.09 -2.06 -13.33
N THR A 150 16.00 -2.62 -12.57
CA THR A 150 15.78 -3.07 -11.19
C THR A 150 16.65 -2.24 -10.27
N ALA A 151 16.37 -2.25 -8.97
CA ALA A 151 17.20 -1.61 -7.95
C ALA A 151 18.68 -2.08 -7.97
N PHE A 152 18.99 -3.20 -8.64
CA PHE A 152 20.34 -3.73 -8.80
C PHE A 152 20.95 -3.43 -10.19
N GLY A 153 20.31 -2.59 -11.00
CA GLY A 153 20.82 -2.18 -12.32
C GLY A 153 20.57 -3.17 -13.46
N TYR A 154 19.89 -4.29 -13.22
CA TYR A 154 19.50 -5.20 -14.31
C TYR A 154 18.35 -4.62 -15.12
N GLU A 155 18.50 -4.60 -16.44
CA GLU A 155 17.48 -4.11 -17.36
C GLU A 155 16.73 -5.27 -18.03
N LYS A 156 15.40 -5.10 -18.15
CA LYS A 156 14.49 -6.05 -18.79
C LYS A 156 13.54 -5.30 -19.71
N GLU A 157 13.21 -5.92 -20.82
CA GLU A 157 12.23 -5.38 -21.76
C GLU A 157 10.85 -5.27 -21.09
N ILE A 158 10.12 -4.24 -21.46
CA ILE A 158 8.78 -3.96 -20.92
C ILE A 158 7.77 -4.92 -21.56
N GLU A 159 7.05 -5.69 -20.74
CA GLU A 159 6.05 -6.67 -21.20
C GLU A 159 4.98 -6.05 -22.11
N LEU A 160 4.50 -4.84 -21.78
CA LEU A 160 3.55 -4.09 -22.61
C LEU A 160 4.03 -3.85 -24.04
N LEU A 161 5.34 -3.72 -24.27
CA LEU A 161 5.89 -3.55 -25.61
C LEU A 161 6.01 -4.88 -26.38
N LYS A 162 6.01 -6.03 -25.69
CA LYS A 162 6.10 -7.36 -26.30
C LYS A 162 4.75 -7.91 -26.72
N ASP A 163 3.76 -7.79 -25.85
CA ASP A 163 2.43 -8.38 -26.05
C ASP A 163 1.43 -7.34 -26.57
N ARG A 164 1.16 -7.40 -27.87
CA ARG A 164 0.20 -6.50 -28.54
C ARG A 164 -1.24 -6.66 -28.03
N GLY A 165 -1.60 -7.81 -27.46
CA GLY A 165 -2.95 -8.05 -26.94
C GLY A 165 -3.15 -7.54 -25.51
N LEU A 166 -2.07 -7.22 -24.80
CA LEU A 166 -2.11 -6.92 -23.37
C LEU A 166 -2.94 -5.69 -23.03
N LYS A 167 -2.88 -4.64 -23.87
CA LYS A 167 -3.66 -3.41 -23.68
C LYS A 167 -5.16 -3.69 -23.80
N LYS A 168 -5.58 -4.40 -24.84
CA LYS A 168 -6.98 -4.84 -25.01
C LYS A 168 -7.46 -5.69 -23.84
N GLN A 169 -6.69 -6.70 -23.45
CA GLN A 169 -7.03 -7.59 -22.32
C GLN A 169 -7.20 -6.81 -21.02
N PHE A 170 -6.30 -5.85 -20.74
CA PHE A 170 -6.43 -4.97 -19.60
C PHE A 170 -7.73 -4.17 -19.64
N PHE A 171 -8.04 -3.56 -20.78
CA PHE A 171 -9.24 -2.73 -20.91
C PHE A 171 -10.53 -3.55 -20.81
N GLU A 172 -10.55 -4.78 -21.32
CA GLU A 172 -11.67 -5.71 -21.16
C GLU A 172 -11.87 -6.09 -19.68
N GLU A 173 -10.83 -6.57 -18.99
CA GLU A 173 -10.92 -6.92 -17.56
C GLU A 173 -11.31 -5.71 -16.70
N LEU A 174 -10.74 -4.54 -16.99
CA LEU A 174 -11.04 -3.30 -16.28
C LEU A 174 -12.50 -2.86 -16.51
N SER A 175 -13.00 -2.98 -17.74
CA SER A 175 -14.40 -2.66 -18.04
C SER A 175 -15.38 -3.58 -17.30
N GLN A 176 -15.06 -4.88 -17.20
CA GLN A 176 -15.88 -5.86 -16.49
C GLN A 176 -15.95 -5.55 -15.00
N ILE A 177 -14.82 -5.27 -14.34
CA ILE A 177 -14.82 -4.97 -12.91
C ILE A 177 -15.53 -3.64 -12.60
N LEU A 178 -15.35 -2.61 -13.44
CA LEU A 178 -16.08 -1.34 -13.27
C LEU A 178 -17.59 -1.53 -13.43
N ASN A 179 -18.02 -2.33 -14.40
CA ASN A 179 -19.43 -2.67 -14.56
C ASN A 179 -20.01 -3.41 -13.33
N ASN A 180 -19.25 -4.35 -12.75
CA ASN A 180 -19.65 -5.04 -11.53
C ASN A 180 -19.77 -4.06 -10.35
N ILE A 181 -18.81 -3.15 -10.20
CA ILE A 181 -18.84 -2.10 -9.17
C ILE A 181 -20.08 -1.22 -9.36
N PHE A 182 -20.36 -0.74 -10.57
CA PHE A 182 -21.58 0.06 -10.83
C PHE A 182 -22.86 -0.72 -10.52
N THR A 183 -22.90 -2.01 -10.85
CA THR A 183 -24.05 -2.89 -10.53
C THR A 183 -24.24 -3.05 -9.01
N GLU A 184 -23.16 -3.24 -8.25
CA GLU A 184 -23.21 -3.31 -6.79
C GLU A 184 -23.67 -1.98 -6.18
N LEU A 185 -23.20 -0.87 -6.73
CA LEU A 185 -23.61 0.47 -6.30
C LEU A 185 -25.10 0.71 -6.53
N GLU A 186 -25.68 0.19 -7.61
CA GLU A 186 -27.11 0.29 -7.91
C GLU A 186 -27.97 -0.62 -7.03
N THR A 187 -27.47 -1.80 -6.68
CA THR A 187 -28.26 -2.83 -5.98
C THR A 187 -28.06 -2.82 -4.47
N LYS A 188 -26.88 -2.40 -3.98
CA LYS A 188 -26.47 -2.47 -2.57
C LYS A 188 -26.00 -1.14 -2.00
N GLU A 189 -25.87 -0.09 -2.82
CA GLU A 189 -25.30 1.22 -2.47
C GLU A 189 -23.88 1.19 -1.89
N GLN A 190 -23.17 0.07 -2.07
CA GLN A 190 -21.82 -0.13 -1.55
C GLN A 190 -20.98 -1.00 -2.47
N ILE A 191 -19.67 -0.77 -2.45
CA ILE A 191 -18.69 -1.63 -3.13
C ILE A 191 -18.37 -2.78 -2.19
N SER A 192 -18.48 -4.02 -2.66
CA SER A 192 -18.08 -5.20 -1.89
C SER A 192 -16.56 -5.26 -1.70
N TYR A 193 -16.10 -5.93 -0.64
CA TYR A 193 -14.66 -6.10 -0.42
C TYR A 193 -14.04 -6.92 -1.55
N GLU A 194 -14.76 -7.91 -2.05
CA GLU A 194 -14.35 -8.78 -3.15
C GLU A 194 -14.15 -7.99 -4.45
N SER A 195 -15.09 -7.12 -4.81
CA SER A 195 -14.99 -6.26 -6.00
C SER A 195 -13.86 -5.24 -5.87
N TYR A 196 -13.69 -4.65 -4.68
CA TYR A 196 -12.57 -3.75 -4.38
C TYR A 196 -11.21 -4.46 -4.53
N GLN A 197 -11.04 -5.64 -3.92
CA GLN A 197 -9.83 -6.44 -4.06
C GLN A 197 -9.59 -6.89 -5.50
N ARG A 198 -10.64 -7.25 -6.24
CA ARG A 198 -10.54 -7.65 -7.64
C ARG A 198 -10.08 -6.49 -8.52
N PHE A 199 -10.59 -5.28 -8.28
CA PHE A 199 -10.11 -4.08 -8.96
C PHE A 199 -8.61 -3.84 -8.71
N LEU A 200 -8.19 -3.85 -7.45
CA LEU A 200 -6.77 -3.68 -7.10
C LEU A 200 -5.89 -4.78 -7.71
N SER A 201 -6.36 -6.02 -7.75
CA SER A 201 -5.66 -7.15 -8.37
C SER A 201 -5.45 -6.94 -9.87
N ILE A 202 -6.46 -6.46 -10.59
CA ILE A 202 -6.37 -6.13 -12.03
C ILE A 202 -5.34 -5.02 -12.24
N ILE A 203 -5.44 -3.92 -11.48
CA ILE A 203 -4.49 -2.81 -11.57
C ILE A 203 -3.05 -3.29 -11.28
N THR A 204 -2.84 -4.04 -10.20
CA THR A 204 -1.53 -4.61 -9.84
C THR A 204 -0.98 -5.50 -10.95
N LYS A 205 -1.80 -6.40 -11.49
CA LYS A 205 -1.43 -7.33 -12.57
C LYS A 205 -0.95 -6.59 -13.82
N TYR A 206 -1.69 -5.57 -14.25
CA TYR A 206 -1.40 -4.90 -15.51
C TYR A 206 -0.42 -3.75 -15.36
N TYR A 207 -0.60 -2.83 -14.43
CA TYR A 207 0.31 -1.69 -14.29
C TYR A 207 1.75 -2.11 -13.92
N SER A 208 1.97 -3.28 -13.31
CA SER A 208 3.32 -3.82 -13.08
C SER A 208 4.08 -4.20 -14.36
N LYS A 209 3.38 -4.34 -15.49
CA LYS A 209 3.93 -4.73 -16.80
C LYS A 209 4.47 -3.56 -17.62
N THR A 210 4.44 -2.35 -17.06
CA THR A 210 5.01 -1.14 -17.65
C THR A 210 5.60 -0.23 -16.57
N ILE A 211 6.25 0.85 -16.98
CA ILE A 211 6.97 1.80 -16.11
C ILE A 211 6.21 3.12 -15.96
N GLY A 212 6.35 3.75 -14.80
CA GLY A 212 5.74 5.06 -14.52
C GLY A 212 6.50 6.23 -15.16
N GLU A 213 7.81 6.06 -15.34
CA GLU A 213 8.74 7.01 -15.93
C GLU A 213 9.80 6.26 -16.76
N THR A 214 10.22 6.86 -17.88
CA THR A 214 11.16 6.24 -18.83
C THR A 214 12.62 6.62 -18.57
N ARG A 215 12.90 7.65 -17.77
CA ARG A 215 14.28 8.12 -17.51
C ARG A 215 15.02 7.23 -16.52
N ARG A 216 16.30 6.94 -16.81
CA ARG A 216 17.24 6.34 -15.85
C ARG A 216 17.65 7.34 -14.77
N SER A 217 17.88 6.92 -13.53
CA SER A 217 17.79 5.53 -13.02
C SER A 217 16.40 5.10 -12.55
N ILE A 218 15.39 5.99 -12.60
CA ILE A 218 14.07 5.74 -12.01
C ILE A 218 13.11 4.93 -12.90
N ASN A 219 13.59 4.44 -14.04
CA ASN A 219 12.90 3.49 -14.91
C ASN A 219 12.71 2.10 -14.27
N GLU A 220 12.97 1.95 -12.97
CA GLU A 220 12.62 0.78 -12.16
C GLU A 220 11.18 0.83 -11.64
N ILE A 221 10.66 2.04 -11.43
CA ILE A 221 9.36 2.31 -10.84
C ILE A 221 8.29 1.88 -11.83
N SER A 222 7.50 0.87 -11.46
CA SER A 222 6.39 0.43 -12.32
C SER A 222 5.30 1.49 -12.36
N LEU A 223 4.42 1.41 -13.37
CA LEU A 223 3.23 2.25 -13.38
C LEU A 223 2.33 1.95 -12.16
N TYR A 224 2.41 0.72 -11.61
CA TYR A 224 1.67 0.34 -10.42
C TYR A 224 2.19 1.11 -9.20
N ASP A 225 3.49 1.05 -8.93
CA ASP A 225 4.10 1.72 -7.76
C ASP A 225 3.83 3.23 -7.79
N TYR A 226 3.90 3.82 -8.99
CA TYR A 226 3.58 5.23 -9.22
C TYR A 226 2.11 5.55 -8.92
N ALA A 227 1.17 4.78 -9.49
CA ALA A 227 -0.26 4.97 -9.28
C ALA A 227 -0.70 4.68 -7.85
N TYR A 228 -0.19 3.60 -7.25
CA TYR A 228 -0.47 3.16 -5.88
C TYR A 228 -0.08 4.23 -4.87
N SER A 229 1.10 4.83 -5.03
CA SER A 229 1.57 5.92 -4.17
C SER A 229 0.63 7.12 -4.23
N ILE A 230 0.21 7.52 -5.43
CA ILE A 230 -0.73 8.65 -5.62
C ILE A 230 -2.10 8.33 -5.02
N ALA A 231 -2.66 7.15 -5.30
CA ALA A 231 -3.97 6.73 -4.79
C ALA A 231 -4.00 6.68 -3.25
N SER A 232 -2.91 6.21 -2.64
CA SER A 232 -2.73 6.18 -1.18
C SER A 232 -2.77 7.58 -0.56
N LEU A 233 -2.07 8.54 -1.17
CA LEU A 233 -2.10 9.94 -0.73
C LEU A 233 -3.48 10.58 -0.93
N VAL A 234 -4.16 10.29 -2.02
CA VAL A 234 -5.53 10.77 -2.28
C VAL A 234 -6.50 10.25 -1.23
N LYS A 235 -6.50 8.94 -0.97
CA LYS A 235 -7.36 8.31 0.05
C LYS A 235 -7.15 8.97 1.42
N SER A 236 -5.91 9.03 1.88
CA SER A 236 -5.59 9.59 3.19
C SER A 236 -5.94 11.07 3.31
N ASN A 237 -5.72 11.86 2.25
CA ASN A 237 -6.04 13.27 2.32
C ASN A 237 -7.55 13.55 2.24
N LEU A 238 -8.29 12.74 1.47
CA LEU A 238 -9.75 12.79 1.45
C LEU A 238 -10.33 12.43 2.83
N ALA A 239 -9.81 11.38 3.47
CA ALA A 239 -10.19 11.01 4.83
C ALA A 239 -9.98 12.18 5.82
N LYS A 240 -8.84 12.88 5.73
CA LYS A 240 -8.60 14.11 6.51
C LYS A 240 -9.69 15.15 6.28
N MET A 241 -10.01 15.46 5.01
CA MET A 241 -10.98 16.51 4.68
C MET A 241 -12.41 16.16 5.09
N LEU A 242 -12.76 14.88 5.19
CA LEU A 242 -14.07 14.45 5.67
C LEU A 242 -14.23 14.62 7.18
N VAL A 243 -13.14 14.49 7.93
CA VAL A 243 -13.12 14.56 9.40
C VAL A 243 -12.89 16.00 9.88
N ASP A 244 -11.84 16.65 9.36
CA ASP A 244 -11.41 17.99 9.80
C ASP A 244 -12.05 19.12 8.96
N GLY A 245 -12.62 18.78 7.80
CA GLY A 245 -13.19 19.74 6.85
C GLY A 245 -12.28 20.10 5.69
N TRP A 246 -12.87 20.74 4.67
CA TRP A 246 -12.15 21.14 3.48
C TRP A 246 -11.06 22.16 3.78
N TYR A 247 -9.90 21.98 3.16
CA TYR A 247 -8.86 22.99 3.04
C TYR A 247 -8.31 22.97 1.60
N GLU A 248 -7.73 24.07 1.14
CA GLU A 248 -7.12 24.11 -0.20
C GLU A 248 -5.82 23.26 -0.22
N PRO A 249 -5.79 22.12 -0.94
CA PRO A 249 -4.68 21.18 -0.84
C PRO A 249 -3.37 21.68 -1.46
N ARG A 250 -3.44 22.60 -2.43
CA ARG A 250 -2.27 23.08 -3.18
C ARG A 250 -1.13 23.49 -2.26
N SER A 251 -0.06 22.72 -2.30
CA SER A 251 1.14 22.96 -1.50
C SER A 251 0.95 22.87 0.02
N LYS A 252 -0.17 22.34 0.50
CA LYS A 252 -0.54 22.30 1.93
C LYS A 252 -0.83 20.89 2.44
N SER A 253 -1.07 19.93 1.55
CA SER A 253 -1.37 18.57 2.01
C SER A 253 -0.18 17.91 2.68
N LYS A 254 -0.47 17.30 3.82
CA LYS A 254 0.44 16.59 4.70
C LYS A 254 -0.22 15.30 5.14
N TRP A 255 0.62 14.30 5.36
CA TRP A 255 0.26 12.95 5.73
C TRP A 255 1.13 12.50 6.90
N THR A 256 0.70 11.44 7.55
CA THR A 256 1.49 10.68 8.52
C THR A 256 1.61 9.25 8.03
N ILE A 257 2.44 8.46 8.70
CA ILE A 257 2.50 7.02 8.54
C ILE A 257 1.92 6.40 9.79
N LEU A 258 0.83 5.66 9.64
CA LEU A 258 0.33 4.80 10.71
C LEU A 258 1.17 3.53 10.72
N SER A 259 1.73 3.21 11.87
CA SER A 259 2.52 2.00 12.09
C SER A 259 1.79 1.10 13.08
N VAL A 260 1.69 -0.19 12.75
CA VAL A 260 1.25 -1.23 13.68
C VAL A 260 2.38 -2.25 13.78
N ASN A 261 3.09 -2.20 14.90
CA ASN A 261 4.30 -2.97 15.12
C ASN A 261 4.11 -4.08 16.14
N LEU A 262 4.85 -5.15 15.90
CA LEU A 262 4.83 -6.37 16.70
C LEU A 262 6.26 -6.91 16.78
N ASP A 263 6.66 -7.41 17.94
CA ASP A 263 7.93 -8.15 18.09
C ASP A 263 7.77 -9.57 17.51
N ILE A 264 7.73 -9.66 16.18
CA ILE A 264 7.60 -10.91 15.43
C ILE A 264 8.77 -11.86 15.75
N PRO A 265 10.05 -11.43 15.76
CA PRO A 265 11.16 -12.31 16.09
C PRO A 265 11.00 -12.97 17.47
N ARG A 266 10.58 -12.22 18.49
CA ARG A 266 10.32 -12.80 19.80
C ARG A 266 9.11 -13.72 19.80
N LEU A 267 8.05 -13.39 19.08
CA LEU A 267 6.90 -14.29 18.94
C LEU A 267 7.33 -15.62 18.32
N LEU A 268 8.08 -15.59 17.23
CA LEU A 268 8.61 -16.78 16.57
C LEU A 268 9.54 -17.59 17.50
N SER A 269 10.34 -16.91 18.34
CA SER A 269 11.24 -17.57 19.31
C SER A 269 10.50 -18.36 20.41
N LYS A 270 9.20 -18.12 20.63
CA LYS A 270 8.37 -18.91 21.56
C LYS A 270 7.98 -20.28 20.98
N GLY A 271 8.13 -20.49 19.67
CA GLY A 271 7.83 -21.76 19.03
C GLY A 271 8.81 -22.86 19.46
N LEU A 272 8.28 -23.96 20.03
CA LEU A 272 9.10 -25.09 20.46
C LEU A 272 9.45 -26.03 19.30
N LYS A 273 8.56 -26.13 18.30
CA LYS A 273 8.75 -26.91 17.08
C LYS A 273 8.55 -26.03 15.86
N ILE A 274 9.06 -26.48 14.70
CA ILE A 274 8.93 -25.74 13.43
C ILE A 274 7.46 -25.45 13.09
N GLY A 275 6.55 -26.40 13.36
CA GLY A 275 5.12 -26.17 13.18
C GLY A 275 4.54 -25.03 14.03
N ASP A 276 5.11 -24.78 15.21
CA ASP A 276 4.70 -23.65 16.06
C ASP A 276 5.19 -22.32 15.47
N ILE A 277 6.44 -22.28 14.99
CA ILE A 277 7.04 -21.10 14.35
C ILE A 277 6.25 -20.72 13.09
N LEU A 278 5.98 -21.69 12.21
CA LEU A 278 5.18 -21.48 11.01
C LEU A 278 3.75 -21.05 11.36
N GLY A 279 3.16 -21.64 12.40
CA GLY A 279 1.85 -21.25 12.90
C GLY A 279 1.80 -19.81 13.41
N TYR A 280 2.83 -19.34 14.11
CA TYR A 280 2.94 -17.93 14.52
C TYR A 280 3.06 -16.99 13.33
N ARG A 281 3.87 -17.36 12.33
CA ARG A 281 4.01 -16.57 11.09
C ARG A 281 2.68 -16.45 10.37
N GLU A 282 1.96 -17.56 10.19
CA GLU A 282 0.65 -17.57 9.52
C GLU A 282 -0.39 -16.72 10.27
N GLU A 283 -0.50 -16.85 11.59
CA GLU A 283 -1.42 -16.03 12.39
C GLU A 283 -1.05 -14.54 12.38
N THR A 284 0.24 -14.21 12.33
CA THR A 284 0.71 -12.82 12.22
C THR A 284 0.33 -12.20 10.88
N GLU A 285 0.51 -12.95 9.78
CA GLU A 285 0.05 -12.52 8.46
C GLU A 285 -1.48 -12.36 8.39
N GLN A 286 -2.23 -13.27 9.01
CA GLN A 286 -3.69 -13.15 9.13
C GLN A 286 -4.08 -11.87 9.88
N LEU A 287 -3.44 -11.59 11.02
CA LEU A 287 -3.66 -10.36 11.78
C LEU A 287 -3.37 -9.12 10.94
N PHE A 288 -2.23 -9.07 10.24
CA PHE A 288 -1.91 -7.93 9.37
C PHE A 288 -2.87 -7.79 8.19
N ASN A 289 -3.41 -8.89 7.66
CA ASN A 289 -4.43 -8.83 6.60
C ASN A 289 -5.78 -8.33 7.13
N GLU A 290 -6.17 -8.69 8.36
CA GLU A 290 -7.34 -8.12 9.04
C GLU A 290 -7.16 -6.62 9.29
N ILE A 291 -5.99 -6.20 9.79
CA ILE A 291 -5.64 -4.79 9.98
C ILE A 291 -5.65 -4.04 8.64
N LYS A 292 -5.08 -4.64 7.58
CA LYS A 292 -5.10 -4.07 6.23
C LYS A 292 -6.54 -3.86 5.74
N LYS A 293 -7.42 -4.85 5.89
CA LYS A 293 -8.85 -4.71 5.53
C LYS A 293 -9.52 -3.60 6.34
N PHE A 294 -9.22 -3.50 7.63
CA PHE A 294 -9.75 -2.45 8.49
C PHE A 294 -9.37 -1.05 7.97
N VAL A 295 -8.09 -0.84 7.66
CA VAL A 295 -7.55 0.47 7.23
C VAL A 295 -7.90 0.83 5.79
N GLU A 296 -7.88 -0.15 4.89
CA GLU A 296 -8.05 0.10 3.44
C GLU A 296 -9.52 0.09 3.01
N TYR A 297 -10.38 -0.64 3.71
CA TYR A 297 -11.76 -0.91 3.30
C TYR A 297 -12.80 -0.60 4.37
N ASP A 298 -12.73 -1.18 5.58
CA ASP A 298 -13.82 -0.99 6.57
C ASP A 298 -13.90 0.48 7.02
N TYR A 299 -12.74 1.11 7.20
CA TYR A 299 -12.55 2.52 7.54
C TYR A 299 -11.47 3.10 6.61
N PRO A 300 -11.81 3.45 5.36
CA PRO A 300 -10.79 3.73 4.35
C PRO A 300 -10.11 5.07 4.59
N PHE A 301 -9.02 5.07 5.35
CA PHE A 301 -8.19 6.27 5.60
C PHE A 301 -6.76 6.12 5.10
N GLY A 302 -6.36 4.93 4.69
CA GLY A 302 -4.98 4.64 4.36
C GLY A 302 -4.82 3.43 3.45
N ASN A 303 -3.60 3.23 3.00
CA ASN A 303 -3.17 2.10 2.19
C ASN A 303 -1.84 1.57 2.72
N GLU A 304 -1.65 0.25 2.69
CA GLU A 304 -0.40 -0.37 3.12
C GLU A 304 0.74 0.02 2.18
N ILE A 305 1.66 0.83 2.66
CA ILE A 305 2.81 1.29 1.88
C ILE A 305 4.06 0.43 2.11
N TYR A 306 4.11 -0.33 3.21
CA TYR A 306 5.21 -1.24 3.52
C TYR A 306 4.84 -2.24 4.62
N ARG A 307 5.42 -3.44 4.58
CA ARG A 307 5.30 -4.47 5.60
C ARG A 307 6.58 -5.29 5.67
N ASP A 308 7.03 -5.59 6.88
CA ASP A 308 8.10 -6.56 7.13
C ASP A 308 8.02 -7.14 8.55
N GLU A 309 9.09 -7.81 8.99
CA GLU A 309 9.22 -8.43 10.33
C GLU A 309 9.06 -7.43 11.50
N THR A 310 9.06 -6.12 11.23
CA THR A 310 8.89 -5.07 12.25
C THR A 310 7.44 -4.62 12.40
N GLY A 311 6.60 -4.88 11.38
CA GLY A 311 5.20 -4.51 11.38
C GLY A 311 4.66 -4.14 10.01
N ILE A 312 3.46 -3.56 10.03
CA ILE A 312 2.73 -3.07 8.85
C ILE A 312 2.57 -1.54 8.94
N TYR A 313 2.77 -0.87 7.81
CA TYR A 313 2.82 0.59 7.72
C TYR A 313 1.86 1.09 6.65
N PHE A 314 1.07 2.11 6.98
CA PHE A 314 0.05 2.67 6.12
C PHE A 314 0.29 4.15 5.87
N SER A 315 -0.07 4.63 4.67
CA SER A 315 -0.35 6.05 4.51
C SER A 315 -1.50 6.43 5.44
N SER A 316 -1.40 7.59 6.10
CA SER A 316 -2.41 8.02 7.06
C SER A 316 -2.67 9.52 6.97
N PRO A 317 -3.90 9.99 7.22
CA PRO A 317 -4.18 11.40 7.45
C PRO A 317 -3.48 11.90 8.72
N SER A 318 -3.17 13.20 8.72
CA SER A 318 -2.88 13.93 9.96
C SER A 318 -4.17 14.59 10.47
N PHE A 319 -4.84 13.97 11.44
CA PHE A 319 -6.05 14.54 12.06
C PHE A 319 -5.70 15.53 13.17
N GLU A 320 -6.58 16.51 13.42
CA GLU A 320 -6.44 17.40 14.59
C GLU A 320 -6.55 16.61 15.91
N GLU A 321 -7.50 15.67 15.99
CA GLU A 321 -7.75 14.80 17.16
C GLU A 321 -7.02 13.45 17.05
N ILE A 322 -5.73 13.44 16.64
CA ILE A 322 -4.97 12.20 16.36
C ILE A 322 -4.93 11.21 17.53
N LYS A 323 -4.89 11.69 18.78
CA LYS A 323 -4.88 10.82 19.97
C LYS A 323 -6.17 9.98 20.08
N LYS A 324 -7.32 10.62 19.87
CA LYS A 324 -8.62 9.95 19.89
C LYS A 324 -8.72 8.91 18.78
N PHE A 325 -8.21 9.24 17.59
CA PHE A 325 -8.14 8.30 16.48
C PHE A 325 -7.32 7.05 16.82
N LEU A 326 -6.13 7.21 17.41
CA LEU A 326 -5.29 6.10 17.83
C LEU A 326 -5.97 5.24 18.90
N GLU A 327 -6.63 5.85 19.89
CA GLU A 327 -7.39 5.12 20.90
C GLU A 327 -8.55 4.30 20.31
N GLU A 328 -9.25 4.83 19.30
CA GLU A 328 -10.31 4.11 18.59
C GLU A 328 -9.76 2.88 17.82
N ILE A 329 -8.58 3.02 17.19
CA ILE A 329 -7.89 1.92 16.51
C ILE A 329 -7.42 0.86 17.51
N GLU A 330 -6.74 1.26 18.60
CA GLU A 330 -6.22 0.35 19.62
C GLU A 330 -7.34 -0.50 20.24
N LYS A 331 -8.47 0.12 20.60
CA LYS A 331 -9.64 -0.59 21.13
C LYS A 331 -10.20 -1.62 20.16
N THR A 332 -10.16 -1.31 18.86
CA THR A 332 -10.65 -2.23 17.83
C THR A 332 -9.72 -3.44 17.71
N PHE A 333 -8.41 -3.25 17.56
CA PHE A 333 -7.47 -4.36 17.36
C PHE A 333 -7.19 -5.17 18.62
N PHE A 334 -7.37 -4.62 19.82
CA PHE A 334 -7.17 -5.37 21.07
C PHE A 334 -8.02 -6.64 21.14
N ASN A 335 -9.24 -6.61 20.59
CA ASN A 335 -10.15 -7.75 20.58
C ASN A 335 -9.82 -8.83 19.54
N HIS A 336 -8.97 -8.51 18.55
CA HIS A 336 -8.57 -9.44 17.48
C HIS A 336 -7.33 -10.28 17.83
N LEU A 337 -6.68 -10.03 18.96
CA LEU A 337 -5.44 -10.69 19.33
C LEU A 337 -5.66 -12.12 19.85
N SER A 338 -5.07 -13.10 19.17
CA SER A 338 -5.14 -14.52 19.52
C SER A 338 -3.87 -15.04 20.23
N PHE A 339 -2.88 -14.19 20.50
CA PHE A 339 -1.60 -14.55 21.12
C PHE A 339 -1.05 -13.44 22.03
N ASP A 340 -0.11 -13.80 22.91
CA ASP A 340 0.45 -12.91 23.94
C ASP A 340 1.45 -11.92 23.37
N VAL A 341 0.89 -10.88 22.78
CA VAL A 341 1.68 -9.83 22.17
C VAL A 341 1.11 -8.48 22.50
N SER A 342 2.01 -7.50 22.48
CA SER A 342 1.66 -6.10 22.53
C SER A 342 1.78 -5.53 21.13
N LEU A 343 0.66 -5.04 20.62
CA LEU A 343 0.65 -4.20 19.43
C LEU A 343 1.11 -2.80 19.85
N HIS A 344 2.07 -2.26 19.11
CA HIS A 344 2.47 -0.87 19.24
C HIS A 344 1.88 -0.13 18.05
N ILE A 345 0.95 0.78 18.32
CA ILE A 345 0.30 1.60 17.31
C ILE A 345 0.81 3.02 17.48
N ASP A 346 1.32 3.61 16.40
CA ASP A 346 1.83 4.98 16.42
C ASP A 346 1.72 5.64 15.06
N THR A 347 1.82 6.97 15.05
CA THR A 347 1.82 7.79 13.84
C THR A 347 3.11 8.60 13.74
N SER A 348 3.65 8.70 12.53
CA SER A 348 4.81 9.56 12.25
C SER A 348 4.49 11.03 12.48
N ARG A 349 5.55 11.85 12.49
CA ARG A 349 5.40 13.30 12.26
C ARG A 349 4.72 13.58 10.91
N GLU A 350 4.06 14.73 10.82
CA GLU A 350 3.52 15.19 9.54
C GLU A 350 4.62 15.36 8.49
N SER A 351 4.36 14.88 7.29
CA SER A 351 5.25 14.98 6.14
C SER A 351 4.45 15.15 4.86
N ARG A 352 5.04 15.81 3.87
CA ARG A 352 4.49 15.85 2.51
C ARG A 352 4.88 14.65 1.66
N SER A 353 5.80 13.83 2.16
CA SER A 353 6.33 12.65 1.48
C SER A 353 6.27 11.44 2.40
N MET A 354 6.06 10.26 1.83
CA MET A 354 6.11 8.97 2.54
C MET A 354 7.54 8.50 2.82
N THR A 355 8.57 9.23 2.38
CA THR A 355 9.98 8.88 2.66
C THR A 355 10.34 8.84 4.15
N VAL A 356 9.50 9.40 5.02
CA VAL A 356 9.67 9.29 6.49
C VAL A 356 9.49 7.85 7.01
N ILE A 357 8.99 6.92 6.18
CA ILE A 357 8.83 5.51 6.51
C ILE A 357 10.13 4.85 6.98
N ALA A 358 11.24 5.26 6.37
CA ALA A 358 12.59 4.90 6.72
C ALA A 358 12.89 5.08 8.21
N SER A 359 12.63 6.30 8.71
CA SER A 359 12.82 6.64 10.12
C SER A 359 11.81 5.97 11.03
N GLU A 360 10.55 5.84 10.60
CA GLU A 360 9.53 5.17 11.40
C GLU A 360 9.81 3.69 11.60
N ARG A 361 10.29 3.02 10.56
CA ARG A 361 10.76 1.63 10.65
C ARG A 361 11.90 1.47 11.66
N MET A 362 12.88 2.38 11.65
CA MET A 362 13.97 2.36 12.64
C MET A 362 13.48 2.63 14.08
N ASN A 363 12.48 3.49 14.24
CA ASN A 363 11.88 3.78 15.54
C ASN A 363 11.07 2.59 16.06
N ALA A 364 10.31 1.92 15.19
CA ALA A 364 9.57 0.70 15.50
C ALA A 364 10.48 -0.39 16.06
N LEU A 365 11.62 -0.65 15.42
CA LEU A 365 12.63 -1.61 15.89
C LEU A 365 13.09 -1.33 17.34
N LYS A 366 13.25 -0.06 17.71
CA LYS A 366 13.62 0.32 19.08
C LYS A 366 12.47 0.07 20.06
N LYS A 367 11.23 0.40 19.66
CA LYS A 367 10.05 0.26 20.53
C LYS A 367 9.69 -1.20 20.81
N ILE A 368 9.69 -2.05 19.79
CA ILE A 368 9.34 -3.48 19.94
C ILE A 368 10.36 -4.25 20.79
N SER A 369 11.59 -3.73 20.95
CA SER A 369 12.62 -4.36 21.78
C SER A 369 12.29 -4.40 23.28
N PHE A 370 11.28 -3.65 23.73
CA PHE A 370 10.83 -3.63 25.12
C PHE A 370 9.69 -4.62 25.37
N PRO A 371 9.85 -5.60 26.29
CA PRO A 371 8.78 -6.51 26.68
C PRO A 371 7.60 -5.82 27.33
N HIS A 372 6.54 -5.54 26.58
CA HIS A 372 5.24 -5.29 27.21
C HIS A 372 4.49 -6.64 27.36
N ILE A 373 4.12 -6.97 28.60
CA ILE A 373 3.25 -8.12 28.88
C ILE A 373 1.82 -7.66 28.61
N SER A 374 1.14 -8.29 27.66
CA SER A 374 -0.24 -7.99 27.33
C SER A 374 -1.16 -8.18 28.55
N GLY A 375 -2.15 -7.29 28.69
CA GLY A 375 -3.24 -7.44 29.66
C GLY A 375 -4.07 -8.73 29.46
N MET A 376 -3.89 -9.47 28.35
CA MET A 376 -4.48 -10.79 28.11
C MET A 376 -4.20 -11.80 29.24
N MET A 377 -3.05 -11.70 29.92
CA MET A 377 -2.76 -12.53 31.10
C MET A 377 -3.80 -12.33 32.22
N LYS A 378 -4.38 -11.13 32.38
CA LYS A 378 -5.41 -10.88 33.41
C LYS A 378 -6.75 -11.52 33.05
N HIS A 379 -7.20 -11.40 31.79
CA HIS A 379 -8.49 -11.93 31.35
C HIS A 379 -8.54 -13.47 31.35
N GLN A 380 -7.47 -14.14 30.90
CA GLN A 380 -7.46 -15.61 30.85
C GLN A 380 -7.19 -16.27 32.20
N ARG A 381 -6.44 -15.60 33.11
CA ARG A 381 -6.28 -16.09 34.48
C ARG A 381 -7.64 -16.12 35.21
N ASN A 382 -8.48 -15.10 35.00
CA ASN A 382 -9.82 -15.07 35.60
C ASN A 382 -10.76 -16.14 35.01
N ALA A 383 -10.71 -16.40 33.70
CA ALA A 383 -11.49 -17.46 33.05
C ALA A 383 -11.09 -18.87 33.52
N ALA A 384 -9.79 -19.11 33.72
CA ALA A 384 -9.29 -20.39 34.23
C ALA A 384 -9.64 -20.61 35.72
N ILE A 385 -9.65 -19.55 36.54
CA ILE A 385 -10.06 -19.61 37.95
C ILE A 385 -11.57 -19.91 38.08
N ASN A 386 -12.42 -19.37 37.21
CA ASN A 386 -13.86 -19.62 37.26
C ASN A 386 -14.25 -21.05 36.82
N ASN A 387 -13.51 -21.66 35.89
CA ASN A 387 -13.74 -23.05 35.46
C ASN A 387 -13.22 -24.10 36.46
N ASN A 388 -12.49 -23.69 37.50
CA ASN A 388 -11.86 -24.58 38.47
C ASN A 388 -12.81 -25.09 39.57
N GLN A 389 -14.08 -24.65 39.60
CA GLN A 389 -15.02 -25.12 40.63
C GLN A 389 -15.64 -26.49 40.32
N GLU A 390 -15.45 -27.07 39.12
CA GLU A 390 -16.14 -28.31 38.73
C GLU A 390 -15.25 -29.52 38.38
N ASN A 391 -13.93 -29.39 38.21
CA ASN A 391 -13.09 -30.51 37.72
C ASN A 391 -11.71 -30.66 38.40
N LYS A 392 -11.42 -31.87 38.90
CA LYS A 392 -10.13 -32.31 39.52
C LYS A 392 -8.99 -32.50 38.50
N PHE A 393 -8.69 -31.52 37.65
CA PHE A 393 -7.52 -31.57 36.77
C PHE A 393 -6.43 -30.59 37.21
N SER A 394 -5.17 -31.05 37.25
CA SER A 394 -4.01 -30.19 37.34
C SER A 394 -3.82 -29.46 36.01
N PHE A 395 -3.87 -28.13 36.08
CA PHE A 395 -3.66 -27.24 34.93
C PHE A 395 -2.32 -26.54 35.06
N GLU A 396 -1.56 -26.53 33.97
CA GLU A 396 -0.32 -25.78 33.87
C GLU A 396 -0.34 -24.81 32.69
N LYS A 397 0.60 -23.87 32.70
CA LYS A 397 0.74 -22.88 31.65
C LYS A 397 1.25 -23.55 30.37
N CYS A 398 0.58 -23.33 29.25
CA CYS A 398 1.00 -23.88 27.97
C CYS A 398 2.41 -23.39 27.59
N PRO A 399 3.37 -24.29 27.31
CA PRO A 399 4.76 -23.93 27.09
C PRO A 399 5.00 -23.25 25.74
N VAL A 400 4.05 -23.37 24.79
CA VAL A 400 4.11 -22.72 23.46
C VAL A 400 3.66 -21.26 23.57
N CYS A 401 2.38 -21.01 23.87
CA CYS A 401 1.89 -19.63 23.90
C CYS A 401 2.30 -18.83 25.15
N GLY A 402 2.65 -19.50 26.24
CA GLY A 402 2.99 -18.82 27.48
C GLY A 402 1.85 -17.95 28.04
N VAL A 403 0.58 -18.29 27.78
CA VAL A 403 -0.58 -17.60 28.39
C VAL A 403 -1.69 -18.56 28.79
N ARG A 404 -2.18 -19.36 27.84
CA ARG A 404 -3.32 -20.25 28.08
C ARG A 404 -2.93 -21.39 29.00
N MET A 405 -3.87 -21.82 29.83
CA MET A 405 -3.73 -23.06 30.60
C MET A 405 -3.95 -24.28 29.69
N LYS A 406 -3.31 -25.39 30.05
CA LYS A 406 -3.55 -26.71 29.48
C LYS A 406 -3.60 -27.74 30.60
N SER A 407 -4.22 -28.90 30.34
CA SER A 407 -4.03 -30.07 31.20
C SER A 407 -2.56 -30.50 31.15
N GLU A 408 -2.01 -30.99 32.26
CA GLU A 408 -0.69 -31.63 32.30
C GLU A 408 -0.54 -32.76 31.26
N LYS A 409 -1.63 -33.45 30.91
CA LYS A 409 -1.63 -34.57 29.95
C LYS A 409 -1.37 -34.17 28.49
N ASN A 410 -1.57 -32.90 28.13
CA ASN A 410 -1.44 -32.45 26.75
C ASN A 410 -0.11 -31.72 26.56
N ASP A 411 0.57 -31.81 25.41
CA ASP A 411 1.81 -31.04 25.19
C ASP A 411 1.57 -29.52 25.10
N ARG A 412 0.35 -29.11 24.74
CA ARG A 412 -0.01 -27.74 24.36
C ARG A 412 -1.50 -27.47 24.64
N CYS A 413 -1.88 -26.19 24.73
CA CYS A 413 -3.29 -25.81 24.82
C CYS A 413 -4.02 -26.05 23.48
N GLU A 414 -5.34 -26.13 23.52
CA GLU A 414 -6.20 -26.41 22.35
C GLU A 414 -5.94 -25.45 21.18
N VAL A 415 -5.76 -24.16 21.45
CA VAL A 415 -5.49 -23.15 20.41
C VAL A 415 -4.13 -23.38 19.74
N CYS A 416 -3.09 -23.72 20.52
CA CYS A 416 -1.77 -24.05 19.97
C CYS A 416 -1.78 -25.39 19.22
N ASP A 417 -2.61 -26.34 19.65
CA ASP A 417 -2.77 -27.62 18.97
C ASP A 417 -3.43 -27.46 17.59
N LYS A 418 -4.55 -26.73 17.53
CA LYS A 418 -5.22 -26.40 16.26
C LYS A 418 -4.27 -25.68 15.30
N ARG A 419 -3.52 -24.69 15.80
CA ARG A 419 -2.51 -23.95 15.03
C ARG A 419 -1.44 -24.87 14.44
N TYR A 420 -0.88 -25.76 15.26
CA TYR A 420 0.13 -26.70 14.81
C TYR A 420 -0.41 -27.67 13.74
N LYS A 421 -1.66 -28.15 13.91
CA LYS A 421 -2.31 -29.07 12.98
C LYS A 421 -2.62 -28.44 11.62
N LYS A 422 -3.00 -27.15 11.57
CA LYS A 422 -3.26 -26.42 10.30
C LYS A 422 -2.12 -26.54 9.30
N ARG A 423 -0.86 -26.52 9.76
CA ARG A 423 0.31 -26.68 8.86
C ARG A 423 0.34 -28.06 8.22
N ALA A 424 0.11 -29.11 9.00
CA ALA A 424 0.07 -30.48 8.48
C ALA A 424 -1.08 -30.66 7.48
N GLU A 425 -2.25 -30.08 7.77
CA GLU A 425 -3.41 -30.08 6.86
C GLU A 425 -3.13 -29.35 5.55
N SER A 426 -2.46 -28.19 5.61
CA SER A 426 -2.07 -27.41 4.43
C SER A 426 -1.03 -28.14 3.58
N TRP A 427 -0.01 -28.73 4.22
CA TRP A 427 1.02 -29.50 3.54
C TRP A 427 0.46 -30.74 2.82
N ASN A 428 -0.49 -31.46 3.45
CA ASN A 428 -1.13 -32.62 2.84
C ASN A 428 -1.86 -32.30 1.51
N LYS A 429 -2.20 -31.03 1.24
CA LYS A 429 -2.86 -30.61 -0.01
C LYS A 429 -1.89 -30.47 -1.19
N ASP A 430 -0.61 -30.14 -0.95
CA ASP A 430 0.42 -29.99 -2.00
C ASP A 430 1.83 -30.31 -1.45
N PRO A 431 2.18 -31.59 -1.21
CA PRO A 431 3.38 -32.00 -0.49
C PRO A 431 4.65 -31.98 -1.37
N LYS A 432 4.92 -30.86 -2.05
CA LYS A 432 6.12 -30.69 -2.92
C LYS A 432 7.42 -30.44 -2.16
N LYS A 433 7.32 -30.05 -0.89
CA LYS A 433 8.44 -29.71 0.01
C LYS A 433 8.29 -30.50 1.29
N THR A 434 9.26 -30.45 2.21
CA THR A 434 9.02 -31.04 3.53
C THR A 434 7.93 -30.27 4.28
N VAL A 435 7.25 -30.91 5.23
CA VAL A 435 6.22 -30.24 6.05
C VAL A 435 6.81 -29.08 6.88
N TRP A 436 8.14 -29.07 7.10
CA TRP A 436 8.84 -28.16 7.98
C TRP A 436 9.57 -27.01 7.27
N LEU A 437 10.34 -27.29 6.21
CA LEU A 437 11.23 -26.30 5.59
C LEU A 437 11.30 -26.45 4.06
N ASP A 438 11.75 -25.39 3.39
CA ASP A 438 12.07 -25.34 1.96
C ASP A 438 13.40 -26.04 1.61
N GLU A 439 13.89 -26.88 2.51
CA GLU A 439 15.20 -27.53 2.42
C GLU A 439 15.28 -28.52 1.26
N VAL A 440 16.44 -28.48 0.59
CA VAL A 440 16.90 -29.55 -0.29
C VAL A 440 17.87 -30.38 0.54
N SER A 441 17.54 -31.65 0.78
CA SER A 441 18.48 -32.61 1.38
C SER A 441 19.19 -33.40 0.28
N ASP A 442 20.44 -33.78 0.54
CA ASP A 442 21.12 -34.73 -0.34
C ASP A 442 20.51 -36.14 -0.19
N LYS A 443 20.98 -37.09 -1.00
CA LYS A 443 20.53 -38.50 -0.96
C LYS A 443 20.76 -39.20 0.39
N ASN A 444 21.55 -38.63 1.29
CA ASN A 444 21.85 -39.16 2.61
C ASN A 444 21.08 -38.42 3.73
N GLY A 445 20.19 -37.49 3.38
CA GLY A 445 19.44 -36.68 4.34
C GLY A 445 20.27 -35.55 4.97
N CYS A 446 21.44 -35.22 4.42
CA CYS A 446 22.24 -34.09 4.89
C CYS A 446 21.66 -32.78 4.35
N VAL A 447 21.55 -31.79 5.23
CA VAL A 447 21.06 -30.44 4.91
C VAL A 447 22.19 -29.44 5.11
N ALA A 448 22.34 -28.50 4.17
CA ALA A 448 23.26 -27.36 4.31
C ALA A 448 22.46 -26.07 4.53
N MET A 449 22.77 -25.35 5.62
CA MET A 449 22.19 -24.03 5.90
C MET A 449 23.11 -22.94 5.35
N ILE A 450 22.63 -22.15 4.38
CA ILE A 450 23.34 -20.98 3.85
C ILE A 450 22.69 -19.72 4.42
N VAL A 451 23.46 -18.93 5.18
CA VAL A 451 22.99 -17.65 5.73
C VAL A 451 23.74 -16.51 5.05
N GLY A 452 23.00 -15.65 4.35
CA GLY A 452 23.51 -14.40 3.80
C GLY A 452 22.91 -13.21 4.55
N LYS A 453 23.73 -12.20 4.85
CA LYS A 453 23.27 -10.92 5.41
C LYS A 453 23.64 -9.78 4.47
N PHE A 454 22.63 -9.11 3.93
CA PHE A 454 22.82 -7.89 3.14
C PHE A 454 22.37 -6.69 3.96
N ASN A 455 23.30 -5.79 4.30
CA ASN A 455 22.99 -4.63 5.15
C ASN A 455 22.37 -3.50 4.31
N LEU A 456 21.04 -3.50 4.20
CA LEU A 456 20.27 -2.49 3.49
C LEU A 456 19.92 -1.27 4.35
N ASN A 457 20.43 -1.14 5.58
CA ASN A 457 19.97 -0.11 6.51
C ASN A 457 20.11 1.31 5.97
N LYS A 458 21.19 1.62 5.24
CA LYS A 458 21.39 2.96 4.64
C LYS A 458 20.54 3.21 3.39
N TRP A 459 20.13 2.16 2.70
CA TRP A 459 19.16 2.24 1.60
C TRP A 459 17.75 2.45 2.15
N LEU A 460 17.37 1.63 3.14
CA LEU A 460 16.08 1.73 3.84
C LEU A 460 15.96 3.02 4.65
N SER A 461 17.06 3.63 5.09
CA SER A 461 17.04 4.95 5.77
C SER A 461 16.87 6.12 4.80
N GLY A 462 17.02 5.89 3.49
CA GLY A 462 17.07 6.92 2.46
C GLY A 462 18.43 7.61 2.32
N GLU A 463 19.41 7.36 3.20
CA GLU A 463 20.74 8.00 3.17
C GLU A 463 21.46 7.79 1.83
N LEU A 464 21.30 6.63 1.20
CA LEU A 464 21.92 6.33 -0.08
C LEU A 464 21.09 6.72 -1.30
N LEU A 465 19.83 7.19 -1.15
CA LEU A 465 19.01 7.59 -2.30
C LEU A 465 19.60 8.81 -3.03
N ASP A 466 20.24 9.71 -2.29
CA ASP A 466 20.91 10.89 -2.88
C ASP A 466 22.07 10.49 -3.81
N THR A 467 22.63 9.28 -3.66
CA THR A 467 23.66 8.77 -4.57
C THR A 467 23.14 8.49 -5.98
N LEU A 468 21.82 8.34 -6.15
CA LEU A 468 21.19 8.19 -7.48
C LEU A 468 21.21 9.50 -8.29
N ILE A 469 21.39 10.65 -7.62
CA ILE A 469 21.38 11.99 -8.23
C ILE A 469 22.80 12.42 -8.64
N SER A 470 23.82 11.55 -8.50
CA SER A 470 25.18 11.90 -8.88
C SER A 470 25.28 12.14 -10.39
N THR A 471 25.62 13.37 -10.79
CA THR A 471 25.92 13.74 -12.17
C THR A 471 27.42 13.73 -12.40
N THR A 472 27.84 13.48 -13.64
CA THR A 472 29.24 13.62 -14.02
C THR A 472 29.65 15.09 -13.97
N PHE A 473 30.95 15.36 -13.78
CA PHE A 473 31.46 16.73 -13.77
C PHE A 473 31.14 17.47 -15.09
N GLU A 474 31.19 16.78 -16.23
CA GLU A 474 30.86 17.38 -17.54
C GLU A 474 29.38 17.75 -17.64
N GLU A 475 28.47 16.90 -17.15
CA GLU A 475 27.04 17.22 -17.06
C GLU A 475 26.80 18.45 -16.17
N TRP A 476 27.39 18.48 -14.97
CA TRP A 476 27.30 19.63 -14.06
C TRP A 476 27.89 20.91 -14.69
N LYS A 477 29.03 20.81 -15.39
CA LYS A 477 29.67 21.94 -16.07
C LYS A 477 28.82 22.48 -17.21
N SER A 478 28.12 21.60 -17.93
CA SER A 478 27.17 21.99 -18.98
C SER A 478 25.94 22.72 -18.41
N GLU A 479 25.46 22.35 -17.22
CA GLU A 479 24.34 23.02 -16.53
C GLU A 479 24.72 24.41 -15.97
N ASN A 480 25.94 24.56 -15.46
CA ASN A 480 26.35 25.74 -14.71
C ASN A 480 27.24 26.70 -15.52
N GLY A 481 27.31 26.54 -16.85
CA GLY A 481 27.90 27.46 -17.83
C GLY A 481 29.06 28.33 -17.34
N ASN A 482 30.31 27.94 -17.58
CA ASN A 482 31.51 28.76 -17.37
C ASN A 482 31.55 29.54 -16.04
N ILE A 483 31.10 28.95 -14.93
CA ILE A 483 31.59 29.40 -13.62
C ILE A 483 33.08 29.09 -13.61
N GLN A 484 33.91 30.13 -13.59
CA GLN A 484 35.35 30.05 -13.29
C GLN A 484 35.50 29.34 -11.95
N LEU A 485 35.66 28.01 -11.99
CA LEU A 485 36.21 27.22 -10.91
C LEU A 485 37.63 27.73 -10.70
N CYS A 486 37.85 28.46 -9.60
CA CYS A 486 39.05 29.18 -9.17
C CYS A 486 39.01 30.70 -9.40
N SER A 487 38.42 31.43 -8.46
CA SER A 487 38.93 32.75 -8.07
C SER A 487 38.96 33.04 -6.57
N LYS A 488 38.74 32.04 -5.69
CA LYS A 488 39.11 32.09 -4.27
C LYS A 488 39.38 30.67 -3.72
N LEU A 489 40.63 30.22 -3.85
CA LEU A 489 41.29 29.42 -2.84
C LEU A 489 42.32 30.32 -2.16
#